data_AF-A0A6G1YRJ1-F1
#
_entry.id   AF-A0A6G1YRJ1-F1
#
_cell.length_a   1.000
_cell.length_b   1.000
_cell.length_c   1.000
_cell.angle_alpha   90.00
_cell.angle_beta   90.00
_cell.angle_gamma   90.00
#
_symmetry.space_group_name_H-M   'P 1'
#
loop_
_entity.id
_entity.type
_entity.pdbx_description
1 polymer ?
#
loop_
_entity_poly.entity_id
_entity_poly.type
_entity_poly.pdbx_seq_one_letter_code
_entity_poly.pdbx_strand_id
1 'polypeptide(L)'
;MCKAKLRIDVCVDHTRPYLAIEIIRLRDAFIDARRRHVTIRYITEITKDNLHYCKEMISVVDELRHLNGIKGNFYVSEQGYAAPSILHEKGKSSEMMIYSNVKEIVEHQQYIFDSFWNTSTSVERKIREIQSDISLGITEIIDNPLRTQELFINLVKSAKSEVLLILPTVNAFMREHRIGIIELFKELSTTPETTTQRRKSVSALATSVSEDNQEKEEEERRAINIRILTPTNEAIDKIIEEMKVTTTISTTSVSKQESIFPLSLDNDSNAYLKIRHLGSQPEFNVTTVTILVVDRKASLVIEKVDDSKESFIEAVGLSTYSTSEPTIMSYLSIFENFWNQLELYEKLKEHDKMQKEFINIAAHELRTPTQSILGYAEILEMESEGSRQLVNPIIRSAIRLQRLTGDILDVTRIESQTLRLHKEEFNLNELISTVIQDCKSQIDSEKIELVYEHRSVNNIIVNADKHRLNQLISNLISNSIKFTQGEWGIIS
;
A
#
# COMPACT_ATOMS: atom_id res chain seq x y z
N MET A 1 -6.94 44.27 -38.88
CA MET A 1 -6.07 44.25 -37.69
C MET A 1 -5.38 45.58 -37.41
N CYS A 2 -4.57 46.16 -38.31
CA CYS A 2 -3.87 47.43 -38.04
C CYS A 2 -4.77 48.63 -37.69
N LYS A 3 -6.08 48.56 -37.94
CA LYS A 3 -7.08 49.57 -37.58
C LYS A 3 -7.76 49.33 -36.22
N ALA A 4 -7.41 48.26 -35.51
CA ALA A 4 -7.98 47.97 -34.19
C ALA A 4 -7.64 49.08 -33.20
N LYS A 5 -8.59 49.43 -32.33
CA LYS A 5 -8.51 50.51 -31.35
C LYS A 5 -8.56 50.01 -29.91
N LEU A 6 -9.11 48.81 -29.67
CA LEU A 6 -9.32 48.29 -28.32
C LEU A 6 -8.47 47.06 -28.05
N ARG A 7 -8.68 45.98 -28.82
CA ARG A 7 -7.95 44.72 -28.60
C ARG A 7 -7.68 43.96 -29.87
N ILE A 8 -6.64 43.13 -29.85
CA ILE A 8 -6.32 42.15 -30.88
C ILE A 8 -6.08 40.82 -30.17
N ASP A 9 -6.89 39.84 -30.51
CA ASP A 9 -6.84 38.49 -29.97
C ASP A 9 -6.30 37.54 -31.05
N VAL A 10 -5.20 36.86 -30.75
CA VAL A 10 -4.44 36.06 -31.71
C VAL A 10 -4.36 34.62 -31.23
N CYS A 11 -4.89 33.67 -31.99
CA CYS A 11 -4.76 32.25 -31.71
C CYS A 11 -4.10 31.56 -32.89
N VAL A 12 -2.92 30.98 -32.67
CA VAL A 12 -2.08 30.48 -33.75
C VAL A 12 -1.24 29.27 -33.35
N ASP A 13 -0.89 28.44 -34.34
CA ASP A 13 -0.03 27.29 -34.18
C ASP A 13 1.41 27.65 -33.74
N HIS A 14 2.18 26.63 -33.34
CA HIS A 14 3.55 26.79 -32.82
C HIS A 14 4.54 27.40 -33.83
N THR A 15 4.21 27.49 -35.12
CA THR A 15 5.11 28.04 -36.15
C THR A 15 4.99 29.56 -36.31
N ARG A 16 3.90 30.17 -35.84
CA ARG A 16 3.62 31.60 -36.05
C ARG A 16 4.42 32.57 -35.16
N PRO A 17 4.87 32.21 -33.95
CA PRO A 17 5.76 33.09 -33.19
C PRO A 17 7.02 33.49 -33.97
N TYR A 18 7.61 32.56 -34.72
CA TYR A 18 8.73 32.83 -35.64
C TYR A 18 8.38 33.94 -36.64
N LEU A 19 7.27 33.81 -37.36
CA LEU A 19 6.87 34.78 -38.38
C LEU A 19 6.58 36.16 -37.80
N ALA A 20 5.95 36.22 -36.63
CA ALA A 20 5.60 37.47 -35.97
C ALA A 20 6.84 38.25 -35.48
N ILE A 21 7.96 37.56 -35.20
CA ILE A 21 9.22 38.17 -34.77
C ILE A 21 10.15 38.49 -35.95
N GLU A 22 10.32 37.56 -36.88
CA GLU A 22 11.31 37.67 -37.97
C GLU A 22 10.84 38.59 -39.11
N ILE A 23 9.54 38.62 -39.39
CA ILE A 23 9.02 39.53 -40.41
C ILE A 23 8.89 40.92 -39.80
N ILE A 24 9.85 41.79 -40.10
CA ILE A 24 9.95 43.18 -39.61
C ILE A 24 8.60 43.90 -39.66
N ARG A 25 7.89 43.81 -40.80
CA ARG A 25 6.57 44.46 -40.97
C ARG A 25 5.51 43.96 -40.00
N LEU A 26 5.50 42.67 -39.65
CA LEU A 26 4.55 42.10 -38.70
C LEU A 26 4.91 42.48 -37.27
N ARG A 27 6.20 42.39 -36.93
CA ARG A 27 6.71 42.82 -35.62
C ARG A 27 6.40 44.29 -35.36
N ASP A 28 6.66 45.16 -36.34
CA ASP A 28 6.37 46.59 -36.25
C ASP A 28 4.87 46.86 -36.10
N ALA A 29 4.01 46.02 -36.69
CA ALA A 29 2.56 46.15 -36.53
C ALA A 29 2.09 45.83 -35.10
N PHE A 30 2.69 44.86 -34.41
CA PHE A 30 2.42 44.59 -32.99
C PHE A 30 2.89 45.75 -32.11
N ILE A 31 4.10 46.27 -32.38
CA ILE A 31 4.66 47.41 -31.64
C ILE A 31 3.78 48.66 -31.85
N ASP A 32 3.36 48.95 -33.09
CA ASP A 32 2.45 50.07 -33.39
C ASP A 32 1.11 49.94 -32.67
N ALA A 33 0.50 48.73 -32.67
CA ALA A 33 -0.74 48.48 -31.95
C ALA A 33 -0.61 48.77 -30.46
N ARG A 34 0.48 48.32 -29.84
CA ARG A 34 0.76 48.59 -28.43
C ARG A 34 1.03 50.08 -28.14
N ARG A 35 1.74 50.79 -29.05
CA ARG A 35 1.92 52.26 -28.96
C ARG A 35 0.59 53.01 -29.02
N ARG A 36 -0.41 52.46 -29.71
CA ARG A 36 -1.78 52.98 -29.76
C ARG A 36 -2.67 52.50 -28.59
N HIS A 37 -2.09 51.87 -27.57
CA HIS A 37 -2.78 51.32 -26.40
C HIS A 37 -3.81 50.22 -26.72
N VAL A 38 -3.60 49.48 -27.81
CA VAL A 38 -4.41 48.30 -28.14
C VAL A 38 -3.89 47.11 -27.34
N THR A 39 -4.76 46.42 -26.60
CA THR A 39 -4.40 45.20 -25.85
C THR A 39 -4.23 44.01 -26.79
N ILE A 40 -3.12 43.29 -26.69
CA ILE A 40 -2.80 42.14 -27.53
C ILE A 40 -2.73 40.88 -26.69
N ARG A 41 -3.73 40.00 -26.83
CA ARG A 41 -3.78 38.68 -26.20
C ARG A 41 -3.34 37.62 -27.22
N TYR A 42 -2.37 36.80 -26.88
CA TYR A 42 -1.78 35.85 -27.81
C TYR A 42 -1.78 34.43 -27.23
N ILE A 43 -2.31 33.46 -27.98
CA ILE A 43 -2.31 32.04 -27.63
C ILE A 43 -1.51 31.28 -28.67
N THR A 44 -0.55 30.47 -28.23
CA THR A 44 0.18 29.54 -29.09
C THR A 44 0.62 28.28 -28.36
N GLU A 45 0.98 27.25 -29.11
CA GLU A 45 1.64 26.07 -28.55
C GLU A 45 3.14 26.36 -28.37
N ILE A 46 3.64 26.29 -27.14
CA ILE A 46 5.04 26.58 -26.80
C ILE A 46 5.78 25.26 -26.68
N THR A 47 6.81 25.11 -27.49
CA THR A 47 7.63 23.91 -27.66
C THR A 47 9.11 24.26 -27.43
N LYS A 48 9.97 23.24 -27.29
CA LYS A 48 11.43 23.46 -27.22
C LYS A 48 11.95 24.22 -28.45
N ASP A 49 11.36 23.98 -29.62
CA ASP A 49 11.78 24.55 -30.91
C ASP A 49 11.43 26.03 -31.09
N ASN A 50 10.32 26.51 -30.51
CA ASN A 50 9.86 27.89 -30.67
C ASN A 50 10.05 28.76 -29.42
N LEU A 51 10.61 28.19 -28.34
CA LEU A 51 10.79 28.87 -27.05
C LEU A 51 11.48 30.22 -27.15
N HIS A 52 12.50 30.33 -28.02
CA HIS A 52 13.24 31.57 -28.24
C HIS A 52 12.32 32.69 -28.75
N TYR A 53 11.53 32.42 -29.79
CA TYR A 53 10.59 33.39 -30.35
C TYR A 53 9.46 33.72 -29.37
N CYS A 54 8.99 32.76 -28.59
CA CYS A 54 7.99 32.99 -27.55
C CYS A 54 8.52 33.93 -26.44
N LYS A 55 9.80 33.83 -26.07
CA LYS A 55 10.43 34.76 -25.12
C LYS A 55 10.50 36.19 -25.67
N GLU A 56 10.81 36.34 -26.95
CA GLU A 56 10.76 37.66 -27.60
C GLU A 56 9.33 38.18 -27.72
N MET A 57 8.35 37.29 -27.97
CA MET A 57 6.94 37.64 -28.08
C MET A 57 6.41 38.35 -26.83
N ILE A 58 6.85 37.94 -25.64
CA ILE A 58 6.49 38.57 -24.36
C ILE A 58 6.79 40.09 -24.36
N SER A 59 7.79 40.53 -25.12
CA SER A 59 8.14 41.95 -25.21
C SER A 59 7.26 42.75 -26.18
N VAL A 60 6.54 42.08 -27.11
CA VAL A 60 5.76 42.71 -28.18
C VAL A 60 4.25 42.56 -28.03
N VAL A 61 3.76 41.66 -27.16
CA VAL A 61 2.34 41.50 -26.82
C VAL A 61 2.08 41.80 -25.33
N ASP A 62 0.82 41.98 -24.92
CA ASP A 62 0.47 42.25 -23.52
C ASP A 62 0.42 40.97 -22.69
N GLU A 63 -0.14 39.89 -23.23
CA GLU A 63 -0.16 38.59 -22.55
C GLU A 63 -0.06 37.43 -23.55
N LEU A 64 0.91 36.55 -23.31
CA LEU A 64 1.13 35.32 -24.06
C LEU A 64 0.73 34.11 -23.20
N ARG A 65 -0.09 33.22 -23.77
CA ARG A 65 -0.49 31.97 -23.13
C ARG A 65 -0.19 30.75 -23.99
N HIS A 66 -0.01 29.63 -23.31
CA HIS A 66 0.24 28.32 -23.88
C HIS A 66 -1.05 27.50 -23.98
N LEU A 67 -1.35 26.96 -25.16
CA LEU A 67 -2.37 25.94 -25.34
C LEU A 67 -1.83 24.83 -26.26
N ASN A 68 -2.04 23.56 -25.87
CA ASN A 68 -1.59 22.40 -26.63
C ASN A 68 -2.47 22.15 -27.86
N GLY A 69 -1.87 21.62 -28.93
CA GLY A 69 -2.62 21.06 -30.05
C GLY A 69 -3.38 22.07 -30.92
N ILE A 70 -2.96 23.33 -30.93
CA ILE A 70 -3.57 24.35 -31.80
C ILE A 70 -3.33 23.99 -33.27
N LYS A 71 -4.42 23.77 -34.02
CA LYS A 71 -4.40 23.46 -35.46
C LYS A 71 -4.88 24.60 -36.34
N GLY A 72 -5.49 25.64 -35.78
CA GLY A 72 -6.05 26.77 -36.52
C GLY A 72 -5.27 28.06 -36.25
N ASN A 73 -5.22 28.93 -37.26
CA ASN A 73 -4.67 30.28 -37.11
C ASN A 73 -5.79 31.28 -37.34
N PHE A 74 -6.04 32.15 -36.38
CA PHE A 74 -7.02 33.22 -36.55
C PHE A 74 -6.71 34.42 -35.66
N TYR A 75 -7.28 35.55 -36.07
CA TYR A 75 -7.11 36.85 -35.46
C TYR A 75 -8.48 37.48 -35.31
N VAL A 76 -8.83 37.96 -34.12
CA VAL A 76 -10.09 38.67 -33.86
C VAL A 76 -9.80 40.04 -33.26
N SER A 77 -10.53 41.07 -33.71
CA SER A 77 -10.57 42.39 -33.07
C SER A 77 -11.97 42.96 -33.17
N GLU A 78 -12.20 44.13 -32.55
CA GLU A 78 -13.49 44.82 -32.67
C GLU A 78 -13.80 45.32 -34.09
N GLN A 79 -12.83 45.26 -35.02
CA GLN A 79 -12.99 45.66 -36.41
C GLN A 79 -13.34 44.49 -37.34
N GLY A 80 -13.07 43.26 -36.91
CA GLY A 80 -13.23 42.09 -37.79
C GLY A 80 -12.42 40.88 -37.37
N TYR A 81 -12.75 39.78 -38.00
CA TYR A 81 -12.06 38.50 -37.95
C TYR A 81 -11.18 38.34 -39.20
N ALA A 82 -10.02 37.72 -39.02
CA ALA A 82 -9.14 37.34 -40.12
C ALA A 82 -8.52 35.97 -39.85
N ALA A 83 -8.41 35.12 -40.87
CA ALA A 83 -7.71 33.84 -40.78
C ALA A 83 -7.13 33.43 -42.15
N PRO A 84 -5.94 32.81 -42.21
CA PRO A 84 -5.45 32.21 -43.43
C PRO A 84 -6.35 31.03 -43.86
N SER A 85 -6.63 30.91 -45.16
CA SER A 85 -7.45 29.81 -45.71
C SER A 85 -6.67 28.50 -45.88
N ILE A 86 -5.33 28.52 -45.81
CA ILE A 86 -4.45 27.36 -45.97
C ILE A 86 -3.42 27.33 -44.83
N LEU A 87 -3.29 26.19 -44.15
CA LEU A 87 -2.19 25.92 -43.21
C LEU A 87 -0.91 25.64 -44.01
N HIS A 88 -0.06 26.65 -44.17
CA HIS A 88 1.25 26.49 -44.82
C HIS A 88 2.32 25.87 -43.92
N GLU A 89 3.29 25.22 -44.58
CA GLU A 89 4.57 24.79 -44.02
C GLU A 89 5.37 25.94 -43.36
N LYS A 90 6.21 25.58 -42.40
CA LYS A 90 7.07 26.44 -41.58
C LYS A 90 7.77 27.51 -42.45
N GLY A 91 7.50 28.79 -42.17
CA GLY A 91 8.24 29.92 -42.75
C GLY A 91 7.61 30.65 -43.96
N LYS A 92 6.43 30.25 -44.46
CA LYS A 92 5.76 30.95 -45.59
C LYS A 92 4.53 31.75 -45.14
N SER A 93 4.35 32.94 -45.72
CA SER A 93 3.14 33.77 -45.57
C SER A 93 2.00 33.21 -46.41
N SER A 94 0.77 33.22 -45.89
CA SER A 94 -0.41 32.81 -46.66
C SER A 94 -0.71 33.84 -47.76
N GLU A 95 -0.94 33.37 -48.97
CA GLU A 95 -1.37 34.21 -50.10
C GLU A 95 -2.88 34.52 -50.05
N MET A 96 -3.64 33.74 -49.26
CA MET A 96 -5.09 33.89 -49.16
C MET A 96 -5.53 34.03 -47.70
N MET A 97 -6.33 35.07 -47.45
CA MET A 97 -6.86 35.44 -46.14
C MET A 97 -8.38 35.52 -46.22
N ILE A 98 -9.06 34.82 -45.30
CA ILE A 98 -10.47 35.00 -45.01
C ILE A 98 -10.58 36.20 -44.09
N TYR A 99 -11.40 37.19 -44.48
CA TYR A 99 -11.71 38.34 -43.66
C TYR A 99 -13.22 38.51 -43.56
N SER A 100 -13.71 38.80 -42.37
CA SER A 100 -15.12 39.12 -42.13
C SER A 100 -15.26 40.19 -41.06
N ASN A 101 -16.07 41.20 -41.35
CA ASN A 101 -16.53 42.20 -40.38
C ASN A 101 -18.02 42.01 -40.02
N VAL A 102 -18.61 40.87 -40.40
CA VAL A 102 -19.98 40.51 -40.02
C VAL A 102 -19.99 40.28 -38.51
N LYS A 103 -20.82 41.04 -37.79
CA LYS A 103 -20.83 41.10 -36.32
C LYS A 103 -20.93 39.72 -35.69
N GLU A 104 -21.85 38.89 -36.18
CA GLU A 104 -22.12 37.54 -35.68
C GLU A 104 -20.90 36.62 -35.84
N ILE A 105 -20.15 36.75 -36.95
CA ILE A 105 -18.91 35.99 -37.17
C ILE A 105 -17.82 36.47 -36.20
N VAL A 106 -17.67 37.78 -36.01
CA VAL A 106 -16.68 38.35 -35.09
C VAL A 106 -16.97 37.92 -33.66
N GLU A 107 -18.23 38.02 -33.21
CA GLU A 107 -18.66 37.61 -31.87
C GLU A 107 -18.47 36.10 -31.65
N HIS A 108 -18.79 35.26 -32.64
CA HIS A 108 -18.56 33.83 -32.55
C HIS A 108 -17.08 33.48 -32.43
N GLN A 109 -16.22 34.10 -33.23
CA GLN A 109 -14.78 33.85 -33.19
C GLN A 109 -14.14 34.41 -31.91
N GLN A 110 -14.67 35.52 -31.39
CA GLN A 110 -14.30 36.05 -30.08
C GLN A 110 -14.62 35.05 -28.96
N TYR A 111 -15.81 34.43 -29.00
CA TYR A 111 -16.21 33.42 -28.03
C TYR A 111 -15.27 32.20 -28.04
N ILE A 112 -14.91 31.70 -29.23
CA ILE A 112 -13.93 30.62 -29.37
C ILE A 112 -12.59 31.02 -28.77
N PHE A 113 -12.11 32.24 -29.06
CA PHE A 113 -10.87 32.74 -28.46
C PHE A 113 -10.95 32.78 -26.93
N ASP A 114 -12.02 33.31 -26.35
CA ASP A 114 -12.16 33.45 -24.90
C ASP A 114 -12.24 32.07 -24.21
N SER A 115 -12.84 31.08 -24.86
CA SER A 115 -12.83 29.68 -24.38
C SER A 115 -11.41 29.09 -24.33
N PHE A 116 -10.62 29.28 -25.40
CA PHE A 116 -9.21 28.90 -25.42
C PHE A 116 -8.38 29.68 -24.41
N TRP A 117 -8.66 30.98 -24.25
CA TRP A 117 -7.97 31.84 -23.30
C TRP A 117 -8.14 31.35 -21.86
N ASN A 118 -9.37 31.00 -21.48
CA ASN A 118 -9.72 30.54 -20.13
C ASN A 118 -9.14 29.16 -19.79
N THR A 119 -8.88 28.32 -20.79
CA THR A 119 -8.30 26.98 -20.63
C THR A 119 -6.78 26.92 -20.84
N SER A 120 -6.18 28.01 -21.33
CA SER A 120 -4.74 28.10 -21.60
C SER A 120 -3.90 28.38 -20.34
N THR A 121 -2.65 27.96 -20.38
CA THR A 121 -1.68 28.08 -19.28
C THR A 121 -0.80 29.33 -19.45
N SER A 122 -0.35 29.96 -18.36
CA SER A 122 0.55 31.12 -18.47
C SER A 122 1.91 30.76 -19.11
N VAL A 123 2.49 31.71 -19.85
CA VAL A 123 3.78 31.51 -20.52
C VAL A 123 4.91 31.28 -19.51
N GLU A 124 4.93 31.96 -18.36
CA GLU A 124 5.98 31.81 -17.34
C GLU A 124 5.97 30.41 -16.72
N ARG A 125 4.80 29.79 -16.59
CA ARG A 125 4.67 28.41 -16.16
C ARG A 125 5.24 27.47 -17.22
N LYS A 126 4.87 27.65 -18.49
CA LYS A 126 5.32 26.78 -19.58
C LYS A 126 6.83 26.90 -19.85
N ILE A 127 7.39 28.11 -19.77
CA ILE A 127 8.83 28.33 -19.90
C ILE A 127 9.59 27.60 -18.78
N ARG A 128 9.11 27.66 -17.52
CA ARG A 128 9.71 26.92 -16.41
C ARG A 128 9.66 25.41 -16.63
N GLU A 129 8.54 24.85 -17.09
CA GLU A 129 8.42 23.43 -17.46
C GLU A 129 9.51 23.01 -18.47
N ILE A 130 9.65 23.80 -19.55
CA ILE A 130 10.59 23.47 -20.62
C ILE A 130 12.06 23.62 -20.18
N GLN A 131 12.38 24.62 -19.36
CA GLN A 131 13.76 24.91 -18.94
C GLN A 131 14.26 24.02 -17.80
N SER A 132 13.38 23.58 -16.90
CA SER A 132 13.77 22.74 -15.76
C SER A 132 13.81 21.25 -16.10
N ASP A 133 13.38 20.85 -17.31
CA ASP A 133 13.11 19.46 -17.71
C ASP A 133 12.16 18.72 -16.74
N ILE A 134 11.49 19.47 -15.85
CA ILE A 134 10.43 19.00 -14.97
C ILE A 134 9.14 19.11 -15.78
N SER A 135 8.58 17.98 -16.19
CA SER A 135 7.18 17.95 -16.58
C SER A 135 6.35 18.27 -15.34
N LEU A 136 5.81 19.49 -15.25
CA LEU A 136 4.80 19.78 -14.24
C LEU A 136 3.62 18.85 -14.53
N GLY A 137 3.44 17.86 -13.67
CA GLY A 137 2.37 16.89 -13.84
C GLY A 137 1.02 17.58 -13.94
N ILE A 138 0.13 16.96 -14.71
CA ILE A 138 -1.20 17.48 -14.97
C ILE A 138 -2.12 16.97 -13.86
N THR A 139 -3.03 17.82 -13.40
CA THR A 139 -4.19 17.42 -12.61
C THR A 139 -5.44 17.72 -13.41
N GLU A 140 -6.26 16.71 -13.66
CA GLU A 140 -7.51 16.79 -14.42
C GLU A 140 -8.68 16.38 -13.52
N ILE A 141 -9.77 17.15 -13.57
CA ILE A 141 -11.04 16.80 -12.96
C ILE A 141 -11.89 16.13 -14.04
N ILE A 142 -12.40 14.94 -13.74
CA ILE A 142 -13.22 14.12 -14.61
C ILE A 142 -14.62 14.05 -13.98
N ASP A 143 -15.62 14.49 -14.74
CA ASP A 143 -17.03 14.52 -14.34
C ASP A 143 -17.86 13.36 -14.90
N ASN A 144 -17.34 12.67 -15.91
CA ASN A 144 -17.99 11.52 -16.55
C ASN A 144 -17.55 10.20 -15.89
N PRO A 145 -18.45 9.47 -15.19
CA PRO A 145 -18.11 8.23 -14.50
C PRO A 145 -17.63 7.10 -15.41
N LEU A 146 -18.09 7.04 -16.67
CA LEU A 146 -17.61 6.06 -17.66
C LEU A 146 -16.13 6.31 -17.98
N ARG A 147 -15.77 7.59 -18.19
CA ARG A 147 -14.37 7.97 -18.45
C ARG A 147 -13.48 7.68 -17.23
N THR A 148 -14.00 7.90 -16.02
CA THR A 148 -13.30 7.50 -14.79
C THR A 148 -13.06 5.99 -14.75
N GLN A 149 -14.07 5.17 -15.06
CA GLN A 149 -13.97 3.72 -15.05
C GLN A 149 -12.93 3.22 -16.07
N GLU A 150 -13.00 3.73 -17.30
CA GLU A 150 -12.03 3.41 -18.36
C GLU A 150 -10.60 3.79 -17.95
N LEU A 151 -10.43 4.98 -17.38
CA LEU A 151 -9.13 5.45 -16.91
C LEU A 151 -8.60 4.58 -15.76
N PHE A 152 -9.44 4.21 -14.80
CA PHE A 152 -9.07 3.30 -13.71
C PHE A 152 -8.53 1.98 -14.27
N ILE A 153 -9.28 1.32 -15.16
CA ILE A 153 -8.90 0.06 -15.78
C ILE A 153 -7.58 0.20 -16.57
N ASN A 154 -7.44 1.29 -17.33
CA ASN A 154 -6.24 1.53 -18.14
C ASN A 154 -5.00 1.80 -17.27
N LEU A 155 -5.15 2.53 -16.16
CA LEU A 155 -4.06 2.75 -15.21
C LEU A 155 -3.59 1.43 -14.58
N VAL A 156 -4.53 0.59 -14.14
CA VAL A 156 -4.18 -0.73 -13.58
C VAL A 156 -3.50 -1.62 -14.63
N LYS A 157 -4.02 -1.67 -15.87
CA LYS A 157 -3.43 -2.48 -16.95
C LYS A 157 -2.04 -2.00 -17.41
N SER A 158 -1.75 -0.72 -17.26
CA SER A 158 -0.47 -0.11 -17.66
C SER A 158 0.58 -0.10 -16.55
N ALA A 159 0.23 -0.55 -15.35
CA ALA A 159 1.15 -0.67 -14.22
C ALA A 159 2.34 -1.57 -14.57
N LYS A 160 3.54 -1.19 -14.12
CA LYS A 160 4.78 -1.92 -14.36
C LYS A 160 5.47 -2.42 -13.08
N SER A 161 5.18 -1.79 -11.95
CA SER A 161 5.93 -2.00 -10.70
C SER A 161 5.06 -2.10 -9.46
N GLU A 162 4.15 -1.14 -9.26
CA GLU A 162 3.37 -1.03 -8.03
C GLU A 162 1.97 -0.47 -8.26
N VAL A 163 0.97 -1.05 -7.60
CA VAL A 163 -0.38 -0.50 -7.50
C VAL A 163 -0.79 -0.43 -6.04
N LEU A 164 -1.19 0.76 -5.59
CA LEU A 164 -1.72 1.00 -4.24
C LEU A 164 -3.18 1.41 -4.37
N LEU A 165 -4.06 0.71 -3.67
CA LEU A 165 -5.50 0.97 -3.74
C LEU A 165 -6.09 1.09 -2.33
N ILE A 166 -6.84 2.16 -2.09
CA ILE A 166 -7.68 2.34 -0.90
C ILE A 166 -9.13 2.31 -1.33
N LEU A 167 -9.87 1.35 -0.79
CA LEU A 167 -11.31 1.20 -0.95
C LEU A 167 -11.98 1.57 0.38
N PRO A 168 -12.74 2.69 0.44
CA PRO A 168 -13.24 3.21 1.70
C PRO A 168 -14.39 2.38 2.28
N THR A 169 -15.13 1.65 1.45
CA THR A 169 -16.35 0.94 1.86
C THR A 169 -16.45 -0.45 1.25
N VAL A 170 -17.27 -1.30 1.87
CA VAL A 170 -17.57 -2.66 1.38
C VAL A 170 -18.16 -2.59 -0.03
N ASN A 171 -19.10 -1.68 -0.26
CA ASN A 171 -19.73 -1.51 -1.57
C ASN A 171 -18.72 -1.02 -2.62
N ALA A 172 -17.73 -0.20 -2.25
CA ALA A 172 -16.65 0.16 -3.18
C ALA A 172 -15.86 -1.08 -3.62
N PHE A 173 -15.47 -1.95 -2.68
CA PHE A 173 -14.82 -3.22 -3.02
C PHE A 173 -15.68 -4.08 -3.94
N MET A 174 -16.97 -4.25 -3.61
CA MET A 174 -17.88 -5.06 -4.42
C MET A 174 -18.07 -4.49 -5.83
N ARG A 175 -18.06 -3.16 -6.00
CA ARG A 175 -18.09 -2.52 -7.32
C ARG A 175 -16.84 -2.83 -8.12
N GLU A 176 -15.64 -2.67 -7.55
CA GLU A 176 -14.38 -3.00 -8.22
C GLU A 176 -14.32 -4.48 -8.63
N HIS A 177 -14.79 -5.38 -7.76
CA HIS A 177 -14.89 -6.81 -8.06
C HIS A 177 -15.86 -7.08 -9.23
N ARG A 178 -17.05 -6.47 -9.24
CA ARG A 178 -18.02 -6.65 -10.35
C ARG A 178 -17.48 -6.21 -11.70
N ILE A 179 -16.62 -5.19 -11.73
CA ILE A 179 -16.02 -4.70 -12.97
C ILE A 179 -14.72 -5.45 -13.34
N GLY A 180 -14.36 -6.50 -12.59
CA GLY A 180 -13.24 -7.39 -12.89
C GLY A 180 -11.86 -6.89 -12.44
N ILE A 181 -11.79 -5.84 -11.63
CA ILE A 181 -10.52 -5.26 -11.20
C ILE A 181 -9.76 -6.18 -10.24
N ILE A 182 -10.48 -6.88 -9.35
CA ILE A 182 -9.81 -7.73 -8.37
C ILE A 182 -9.22 -8.98 -9.05
N GLU A 183 -9.91 -9.54 -10.05
CA GLU A 183 -9.40 -10.60 -10.93
C GLU A 183 -8.15 -10.13 -11.68
N LEU A 184 -8.19 -8.90 -12.22
CA LEU A 184 -7.05 -8.30 -12.90
C LEU A 184 -5.83 -8.15 -11.96
N PHE A 185 -6.03 -7.75 -10.71
CA PHE A 185 -4.93 -7.70 -9.73
C PHE A 185 -4.33 -9.09 -9.46
N LYS A 186 -5.16 -10.12 -9.39
CA LYS A 186 -4.67 -11.49 -9.27
C LYS A 186 -3.82 -11.90 -10.48
N GLU A 187 -4.25 -11.57 -11.69
CA GLU A 187 -3.46 -11.87 -12.90
C GLU A 187 -2.12 -11.12 -12.91
N LEU A 188 -2.13 -9.82 -12.58
CA LEU A 188 -0.94 -8.96 -12.59
C LEU A 188 0.07 -9.27 -11.47
N SER A 189 -0.38 -9.89 -10.39
CA SER A 189 0.49 -10.31 -9.27
C SER A 189 1.08 -11.72 -9.45
N THR A 190 0.65 -12.47 -10.46
CA THR A 190 1.22 -13.81 -10.73
C THR A 190 2.36 -13.75 -11.75
N THR A 191 3.45 -14.49 -11.51
CA THR A 191 4.52 -14.64 -12.50
C THR A 191 4.04 -15.51 -13.69
N PRO A 192 4.45 -15.17 -14.94
CA PRO A 192 3.96 -15.85 -16.16
C PRO A 192 4.26 -17.35 -16.27
N GLU A 193 5.10 -17.93 -15.41
CA GLU A 193 5.38 -19.38 -15.42
C GLU A 193 4.13 -20.23 -15.12
N THR A 194 3.17 -19.73 -14.32
CA THR A 194 1.98 -20.50 -13.94
C THR A 194 0.86 -20.52 -15.00
N THR A 195 0.80 -19.53 -15.89
CA THR A 195 -0.25 -19.41 -16.92
C THR A 195 0.03 -20.30 -18.13
N THR A 196 1.31 -20.59 -18.41
CA THR A 196 1.75 -21.34 -19.60
C THR A 196 1.40 -22.82 -19.53
N GLN A 197 1.35 -23.43 -18.34
CA GLN A 197 0.92 -24.83 -18.16
C GLN A 197 -0.58 -25.05 -18.44
N ARG A 198 -1.41 -24.02 -18.22
CA ARG A 198 -2.87 -24.08 -18.50
C ARG A 198 -3.19 -23.91 -19.99
N ARG A 199 -2.37 -23.17 -20.74
CA ARG A 199 -2.53 -23.05 -22.20
C ARG A 199 -2.03 -24.30 -22.94
N LYS A 200 -0.94 -24.93 -22.51
CA LYS A 200 -0.42 -26.16 -23.14
C LYS A 200 -1.34 -27.37 -23.02
N SER A 201 -2.21 -27.43 -22.01
CA SER A 201 -3.19 -28.51 -21.84
C SER A 201 -4.46 -28.32 -22.67
N VAL A 202 -4.73 -27.10 -23.17
CA VAL A 202 -5.87 -26.81 -24.07
C VAL A 202 -5.44 -26.73 -25.54
N SER A 203 -4.19 -26.32 -25.83
CA SER A 203 -3.68 -26.22 -27.21
C SER A 203 -3.26 -27.54 -27.84
N ALA A 204 -3.23 -28.65 -27.09
CA ALA A 204 -2.98 -29.99 -27.64
C ALA A 204 -4.13 -30.52 -28.52
N LEU A 205 -5.23 -29.77 -28.66
CA LEU A 205 -6.42 -30.12 -29.45
C LEU A 205 -6.72 -29.16 -30.62
N ALA A 206 -5.86 -28.19 -30.91
CA ALA A 206 -6.06 -27.27 -32.04
C ALA A 206 -4.88 -27.32 -33.02
N THR A 207 -5.17 -27.89 -34.18
CA THR A 207 -4.30 -28.12 -35.33
C THR A 207 -3.65 -26.84 -35.89
N SER A 208 -2.34 -26.95 -36.12
CA SER A 208 -1.46 -26.23 -37.05
C SER A 208 -2.08 -25.22 -38.03
N VAL A 209 -1.75 -23.92 -37.92
CA VAL A 209 -1.48 -23.01 -39.05
C VAL A 209 -0.58 -21.83 -38.60
N SER A 210 0.54 -21.67 -39.33
CA SER A 210 1.40 -20.48 -39.53
C SER A 210 1.98 -19.75 -38.30
N GLU A 211 3.19 -20.18 -37.93
CA GLU A 211 4.22 -19.36 -37.29
C GLU A 211 4.95 -18.58 -38.39
N ASP A 212 4.84 -17.24 -38.37
CA ASP A 212 5.91 -16.31 -38.78
C ASP A 212 5.40 -14.87 -38.62
N ASN A 213 6.19 -14.05 -37.89
CA ASN A 213 6.04 -12.60 -37.61
C ASN A 213 5.37 -12.15 -36.29
N GLN A 214 5.74 -12.72 -35.13
CA GLN A 214 5.57 -12.04 -33.83
C GLN A 214 6.77 -12.18 -32.87
N GLU A 215 7.99 -12.26 -33.38
CA GLU A 215 9.21 -12.18 -32.55
C GLU A 215 9.78 -10.75 -32.59
N LYS A 216 9.28 -9.87 -31.71
CA LYS A 216 9.98 -8.68 -31.14
C LYS A 216 8.99 -7.85 -30.30
N GLU A 217 8.78 -8.28 -29.05
CA GLU A 217 8.44 -7.49 -27.85
C GLU A 217 7.85 -8.42 -26.76
N GLU A 218 8.56 -9.49 -26.39
CA GLU A 218 8.31 -10.14 -25.10
C GLU A 218 9.17 -9.44 -24.04
N GLU A 219 8.70 -8.28 -23.59
CA GLU A 219 9.17 -7.64 -22.36
C GLU A 219 8.84 -8.62 -21.21
N GLU A 220 9.85 -9.22 -20.56
CA GLU A 220 9.67 -10.11 -19.40
C GLU A 220 8.76 -9.44 -18.36
N ARG A 221 7.47 -9.82 -18.35
CA ARG A 221 6.49 -9.27 -17.41
C ARG A 221 6.81 -9.80 -16.02
N ARG A 222 7.46 -8.96 -15.21
CA ARG A 222 7.65 -9.18 -13.78
C ARG A 222 6.31 -9.01 -13.07
N ALA A 223 6.10 -9.80 -12.01
CA ALA A 223 4.91 -9.66 -11.17
C ALA A 223 4.90 -8.26 -10.50
N ILE A 224 3.72 -7.65 -10.47
CA ILE A 224 3.51 -6.28 -9.99
C ILE A 224 3.15 -6.32 -8.51
N ASN A 225 3.76 -5.47 -7.69
CA ASN A 225 3.44 -5.35 -6.27
C ASN A 225 2.12 -4.59 -6.08
N ILE A 226 1.09 -5.25 -5.57
CA ILE A 226 -0.25 -4.71 -5.39
C ILE A 226 -0.58 -4.72 -3.90
N ARG A 227 -0.90 -3.56 -3.35
CA ARG A 227 -1.33 -3.40 -1.95
C ARG A 227 -2.70 -2.76 -1.89
N ILE A 228 -3.64 -3.43 -1.22
CA ILE A 228 -5.03 -2.99 -1.12
C ILE A 228 -5.41 -2.77 0.35
N LEU A 229 -5.99 -1.61 0.64
CA LEU A 229 -6.67 -1.30 1.89
C LEU A 229 -8.19 -1.34 1.66
N THR A 230 -8.90 -2.15 2.43
CA THR A 230 -10.36 -2.34 2.28
C THR A 230 -11.02 -2.57 3.64
N PRO A 231 -12.31 -2.29 3.88
CA PRO A 231 -12.91 -2.53 5.19
C PRO A 231 -12.95 -4.01 5.56
N THR A 232 -13.13 -4.31 6.84
CA THR A 232 -13.38 -5.67 7.31
C THR A 232 -14.81 -6.11 6.94
N ASN A 233 -14.98 -7.22 6.23
CA ASN A 233 -16.29 -7.77 5.89
C ASN A 233 -16.22 -9.24 5.45
N GLU A 234 -17.11 -10.08 5.97
CA GLU A 234 -17.12 -11.53 5.68
C GLU A 234 -17.25 -11.86 4.18
N ALA A 235 -18.01 -11.06 3.41
CA ALA A 235 -18.15 -11.29 1.97
C ALA A 235 -16.85 -10.97 1.21
N ILE A 236 -16.12 -9.95 1.65
CA ILE A 236 -14.80 -9.60 1.12
C ILE A 236 -13.81 -10.72 1.42
N ASP A 237 -13.79 -11.19 2.67
CA ASP A 237 -12.88 -12.26 3.12
C ASP A 237 -13.07 -13.53 2.28
N LYS A 238 -14.32 -13.91 2.00
CA LYS A 238 -14.64 -15.05 1.13
C LYS A 238 -14.11 -14.88 -0.30
N ILE A 239 -14.27 -13.69 -0.88
CA ILE A 239 -13.74 -13.39 -2.24
C ILE A 239 -12.22 -13.52 -2.23
N ILE A 240 -11.56 -12.98 -1.20
CA ILE A 240 -10.10 -13.03 -1.06
C ILE A 240 -9.62 -14.49 -0.89
N GLU A 241 -10.31 -15.30 -0.07
CA GLU A 241 -10.02 -16.72 0.12
C GLU A 241 -10.15 -17.52 -1.20
N GLU A 242 -11.22 -17.29 -1.96
CA GLU A 242 -11.43 -17.89 -3.29
C GLU A 242 -10.31 -17.53 -4.28
N MET A 243 -9.69 -16.37 -4.10
CA MET A 243 -8.58 -15.92 -4.93
C MET A 243 -7.26 -16.65 -4.63
N LYS A 244 -7.15 -17.46 -3.55
CA LYS A 244 -5.89 -18.08 -3.08
C LYS A 244 -4.74 -17.08 -2.94
N VAL A 245 -5.07 -15.84 -2.63
CA VAL A 245 -4.09 -14.80 -2.36
C VAL A 245 -3.54 -15.07 -0.96
N THR A 246 -2.22 -14.95 -0.78
CA THR A 246 -1.64 -14.94 0.55
C THR A 246 -2.06 -13.64 1.24
N THR A 247 -3.23 -13.68 1.83
CA THR A 247 -3.64 -12.64 2.73
C THR A 247 -2.93 -12.89 4.04
N THR A 248 -2.53 -11.85 4.73
CA THR A 248 -2.37 -11.92 6.19
C THR A 248 -3.77 -12.05 6.80
N ILE A 249 -4.51 -13.10 6.44
CA ILE A 249 -5.78 -13.48 7.03
C ILE A 249 -5.41 -14.11 8.36
N SER A 250 -5.70 -13.41 9.46
CA SER A 250 -5.95 -14.08 10.73
C SER A 250 -7.44 -14.45 10.77
N THR A 251 -7.81 -15.51 10.05
CA THR A 251 -9.13 -16.12 10.21
C THR A 251 -9.24 -16.64 11.63
N THR A 252 -10.15 -16.06 12.38
CA THR A 252 -10.85 -16.70 13.49
C THR A 252 -11.55 -17.96 13.00
N SER A 253 -10.82 -19.08 12.93
CA SER A 253 -11.43 -20.41 12.92
C SER A 253 -10.74 -21.28 13.95
N VAL A 254 -11.45 -21.52 15.04
CA VAL A 254 -11.12 -22.49 16.09
C VAL A 254 -10.95 -23.85 15.43
N SER A 255 -9.72 -24.37 15.40
CA SER A 255 -9.47 -25.81 15.37
C SER A 255 -8.39 -26.13 16.41
N LYS A 256 -8.62 -27.22 17.11
CA LYS A 256 -7.92 -27.63 18.34
C LYS A 256 -6.48 -28.07 18.03
N GLN A 257 -5.62 -27.83 19.04
CA GLN A 257 -4.34 -28.47 19.36
C GLN A 257 -3.05 -27.96 18.69
N GLU A 258 -2.16 -27.55 19.59
CA GLU A 258 -0.68 -27.61 19.55
C GLU A 258 0.11 -26.54 18.75
N SER A 259 0.51 -25.46 19.44
CA SER A 259 1.91 -25.23 19.87
C SER A 259 2.02 -23.91 20.64
N ILE A 260 2.81 -23.90 21.72
CA ILE A 260 2.91 -22.81 22.72
C ILE A 260 4.12 -21.89 22.45
N PHE A 261 4.80 -22.04 21.30
CA PHE A 261 5.94 -21.18 20.91
C PHE A 261 5.79 -20.76 19.45
N PRO A 262 5.80 -19.45 19.12
CA PRO A 262 5.87 -19.02 17.74
C PRO A 262 7.33 -19.13 17.27
N LEU A 263 7.64 -20.22 16.56
CA LEU A 263 8.83 -20.33 15.72
C LEU A 263 8.37 -20.55 14.29
N SER A 264 7.90 -19.48 13.67
CA SER A 264 8.13 -19.22 12.25
C SER A 264 7.97 -17.72 12.00
N LEU A 265 9.12 -17.03 11.92
CA LEU A 265 9.16 -15.80 11.14
C LEU A 265 8.68 -16.13 9.73
N ASP A 266 7.69 -15.37 9.28
CA ASP A 266 7.35 -15.06 7.89
C ASP A 266 8.13 -15.83 6.83
N ASN A 267 7.61 -16.99 6.42
CA ASN A 267 8.15 -17.74 5.29
C ASN A 267 7.29 -17.64 4.02
N ASP A 268 6.40 -16.64 3.95
CA ASP A 268 5.62 -16.34 2.74
C ASP A 268 5.90 -14.92 2.22
N SER A 269 7.18 -14.66 1.94
CA SER A 269 7.70 -13.37 1.47
C SER A 269 7.48 -13.11 -0.03
N ASN A 270 6.71 -13.94 -0.75
CA ASN A 270 6.58 -13.89 -2.22
C ASN A 270 5.16 -13.58 -2.76
N ALA A 271 4.23 -13.14 -1.93
CA ALA A 271 2.94 -12.66 -2.43
C ALA A 271 3.06 -11.22 -2.96
N TYR A 272 3.01 -11.07 -4.28
CA TYR A 272 2.96 -9.78 -4.96
C TYR A 272 1.60 -9.08 -4.80
N LEU A 273 0.58 -9.73 -4.27
CA LEU A 273 -0.70 -9.12 -3.90
C LEU A 273 -0.90 -9.24 -2.38
N LYS A 274 -1.05 -8.10 -1.71
CA LYS A 274 -1.26 -8.00 -0.26
C LYS A 274 -2.50 -7.16 0.01
N ILE A 275 -3.35 -7.64 0.90
CA ILE A 275 -4.59 -6.96 1.30
C ILE A 275 -4.58 -6.81 2.82
N ARG A 276 -4.92 -5.61 3.31
CA ARG A 276 -5.11 -5.33 4.75
C ARG A 276 -6.47 -4.71 4.98
N HIS A 277 -7.06 -5.03 6.13
CA HIS A 277 -8.37 -4.51 6.48
C HIS A 277 -8.26 -3.19 7.24
N LEU A 278 -8.94 -2.15 6.74
CA LEU A 278 -9.32 -0.98 7.50
C LEU A 278 -10.25 -1.48 8.62
N GLY A 279 -9.77 -1.42 9.86
CA GLY A 279 -10.48 -2.03 11.00
C GLY A 279 -11.91 -1.52 11.13
N SER A 280 -12.79 -2.34 11.73
CA SER A 280 -14.21 -2.04 11.95
C SER A 280 -14.48 -0.96 13.03
N GLN A 281 -13.44 -0.26 13.48
CA GLN A 281 -13.54 0.74 14.54
C GLN A 281 -13.89 2.12 13.91
N PRO A 282 -14.86 2.87 14.46
CA PRO A 282 -15.29 4.18 13.93
C PRO A 282 -14.15 5.20 13.75
N GLU A 283 -13.08 5.05 14.52
CA GLU A 283 -11.88 5.89 14.53
C GLU A 283 -11.01 5.70 13.27
N PHE A 284 -11.23 4.63 12.49
CA PHE A 284 -10.54 4.33 11.23
C PHE A 284 -11.46 4.52 10.01
N ASN A 285 -12.43 5.44 10.05
CA ASN A 285 -13.03 5.97 8.82
C ASN A 285 -11.99 6.83 8.08
N VAL A 286 -11.07 6.13 7.43
CA VAL A 286 -9.76 6.57 6.95
C VAL A 286 -9.88 7.50 5.74
N THR A 287 -10.90 7.31 4.91
CA THR A 287 -11.21 8.16 3.74
C THR A 287 -12.64 7.86 3.28
N THR A 288 -13.28 8.83 2.61
CA THR A 288 -14.58 8.64 1.93
C THR A 288 -14.43 8.40 0.43
N VAL A 289 -13.23 8.61 -0.10
CA VAL A 289 -12.89 8.50 -1.52
C VAL A 289 -12.06 7.26 -1.79
N THR A 290 -12.24 6.67 -2.98
CA THR A 290 -11.35 5.61 -3.47
C THR A 290 -10.07 6.27 -3.98
N ILE A 291 -8.92 5.75 -3.57
CA ILE A 291 -7.60 6.31 -3.96
C ILE A 291 -6.82 5.20 -4.65
N LEU A 292 -6.42 5.44 -5.89
CA LEU A 292 -5.54 4.59 -6.67
C LEU A 292 -4.22 5.34 -6.91
N VAL A 293 -3.09 4.71 -6.64
CA VAL A 293 -1.75 5.20 -7.03
C VAL A 293 -1.07 4.10 -7.83
N VAL A 294 -0.54 4.44 -9.00
CA VAL A 294 0.13 3.51 -9.92
C VAL A 294 1.56 3.97 -10.18
N ASP A 295 2.52 3.06 -9.99
CA ASP A 295 3.95 3.20 -10.26
C ASP A 295 4.60 4.46 -9.68
N ARG A 296 3.98 5.07 -8.65
CA ARG A 296 4.38 6.37 -8.08
C ARG A 296 4.45 7.49 -9.14
N LYS A 297 3.69 7.35 -10.22
CA LYS A 297 3.68 8.26 -11.39
C LYS A 297 2.30 8.81 -11.72
N ALA A 298 1.25 8.14 -11.27
CA ALA A 298 -0.13 8.57 -11.46
C ALA A 298 -0.96 8.28 -10.22
N SER A 299 -1.91 9.15 -9.94
CA SER A 299 -2.96 8.94 -8.95
C SER A 299 -4.33 9.18 -9.57
N LEU A 300 -5.31 8.37 -9.19
CA LEU A 300 -6.72 8.58 -9.49
C LEU A 300 -7.51 8.53 -8.18
N VAL A 301 -8.22 9.62 -7.88
CA VAL A 301 -9.09 9.72 -6.70
C VAL A 301 -10.52 9.86 -7.15
N ILE A 302 -11.39 9.03 -6.59
CA ILE A 302 -12.78 8.91 -7.04
C ILE A 302 -13.70 9.27 -5.87
N GLU A 303 -14.48 10.33 -6.07
CA GLU A 303 -15.51 10.72 -5.14
C GLU A 303 -16.76 9.85 -5.31
N LYS A 304 -17.35 9.54 -4.17
CA LYS A 304 -18.57 8.75 -4.09
C LYS A 304 -19.77 9.67 -3.90
N VAL A 305 -20.76 9.54 -4.77
CA VAL A 305 -22.04 10.26 -4.68
C VAL A 305 -23.06 9.45 -3.88
N ASP A 306 -23.22 8.17 -4.21
CA ASP A 306 -24.16 7.28 -3.53
C ASP A 306 -23.57 5.87 -3.40
N ASP A 307 -23.18 5.49 -2.19
CA ASP A 307 -22.57 4.19 -1.95
C ASP A 307 -23.54 3.02 -2.04
N SER A 308 -24.85 3.29 -1.94
CA SER A 308 -25.86 2.23 -2.01
C SER A 308 -26.00 1.68 -3.43
N LYS A 309 -25.50 2.41 -4.43
CA LYS A 309 -25.56 2.01 -5.82
C LYS A 309 -24.58 0.89 -6.13
N GLU A 310 -25.11 -0.09 -6.84
CA GLU A 310 -24.38 -1.27 -7.26
C GLU A 310 -23.51 -1.03 -8.50
N SER A 311 -23.95 -0.13 -9.38
CA SER A 311 -23.24 0.26 -10.58
C SER A 311 -22.16 1.29 -10.26
N PHE A 312 -20.96 1.12 -10.82
CA PHE A 312 -19.89 2.11 -10.74
C PHE A 312 -20.35 3.48 -11.26
N ILE A 313 -21.05 3.48 -12.39
CA ILE A 313 -21.50 4.71 -13.08
C ILE A 313 -22.48 5.51 -12.22
N GLU A 314 -23.33 4.82 -11.44
CA GLU A 314 -24.34 5.46 -10.59
C GLU A 314 -23.79 5.87 -9.22
N ALA A 315 -22.73 5.20 -8.74
CA ALA A 315 -22.15 5.45 -7.42
C ALA A 315 -21.12 6.59 -7.42
N VAL A 316 -20.47 6.83 -8.57
CA VAL A 316 -19.32 7.73 -8.71
C VAL A 316 -19.74 9.12 -9.17
N GLY A 317 -19.15 10.15 -8.59
CA GLY A 317 -19.28 11.55 -9.02
C GLY A 317 -18.04 12.04 -9.73
N LEU A 318 -17.41 13.05 -9.14
CA LEU A 318 -16.17 13.63 -9.65
C LEU A 318 -14.98 12.70 -9.38
N SER A 319 -14.00 12.75 -10.26
CA SER A 319 -12.73 12.06 -10.08
C SER A 319 -11.58 12.99 -10.41
N THR A 320 -10.48 12.88 -9.68
CA THR A 320 -9.26 13.65 -9.91
C THR A 320 -8.16 12.72 -10.37
N TYR A 321 -7.71 12.88 -11.61
CA TYR A 321 -6.51 12.25 -12.12
C TYR A 321 -5.34 13.19 -11.97
N SER A 322 -4.20 12.71 -11.49
CA SER A 322 -3.00 13.53 -11.40
C SER A 322 -1.72 12.75 -11.73
N THR A 323 -0.83 13.42 -12.46
CA THR A 323 0.58 13.02 -12.67
C THR A 323 1.54 13.98 -11.95
N SER A 324 1.00 14.90 -11.14
CA SER A 324 1.76 15.87 -10.36
C SER A 324 2.47 15.18 -9.21
N GLU A 325 3.80 15.27 -9.18
CA GLU A 325 4.63 14.64 -8.14
C GLU A 325 4.20 15.02 -6.70
N PRO A 326 3.95 16.29 -6.35
CA PRO A 326 3.42 16.64 -5.02
C PRO A 326 2.09 15.94 -4.68
N THR A 327 1.19 15.82 -5.66
CA THR A 327 -0.12 15.17 -5.47
C THR A 327 0.04 13.68 -5.26
N ILE A 328 0.87 13.03 -6.08
CA ILE A 328 1.18 11.60 -5.95
C ILE A 328 1.83 11.32 -4.60
N MET A 329 2.81 12.12 -4.19
CA MET A 329 3.50 11.97 -2.90
C MET A 329 2.54 12.14 -1.72
N SER A 330 1.56 13.04 -1.82
CA SER A 330 0.51 13.17 -0.81
C SER A 330 -0.28 11.87 -0.64
N TYR A 331 -0.80 11.30 -1.73
CA TYR A 331 -1.60 10.06 -1.65
C TYR A 331 -0.77 8.84 -1.29
N LEU A 332 0.47 8.78 -1.76
CA LEU A 332 1.43 7.76 -1.35
C LEU A 332 1.70 7.83 0.16
N SER A 333 1.95 9.03 0.70
CA SER A 333 2.17 9.20 2.13
C SER A 333 0.94 8.80 2.95
N ILE A 334 -0.26 9.17 2.49
CA ILE A 334 -1.53 8.75 3.11
C ILE A 334 -1.61 7.22 3.15
N PHE A 335 -1.36 6.54 2.03
CA PHE A 335 -1.39 5.09 1.93
C PHE A 335 -0.38 4.43 2.89
N GLU A 336 0.89 4.83 2.84
CA GLU A 336 1.95 4.22 3.64
C GLU A 336 1.71 4.41 5.14
N ASN A 337 1.19 5.58 5.55
CA ASN A 337 0.83 5.83 6.95
C ASN A 337 -0.25 4.85 7.42
N PHE A 338 -1.33 4.69 6.65
CA PHE A 338 -2.38 3.74 7.01
C PHE A 338 -1.91 2.30 6.99
N TRP A 339 -1.10 1.94 5.98
CA TRP A 339 -0.50 0.62 5.87
C TRP A 339 0.30 0.26 7.13
N ASN A 340 1.21 1.15 7.55
CA ASN A 340 2.07 0.94 8.71
C ASN A 340 1.28 0.99 10.03
N GLN A 341 0.29 1.86 10.15
CA GLN A 341 -0.55 1.97 11.34
C GLN A 341 -1.35 0.68 11.57
N LEU A 342 -1.91 0.09 10.50
CA LEU A 342 -2.63 -1.18 10.59
C LEU A 342 -1.71 -2.34 10.99
N GLU A 343 -0.49 -2.39 10.45
CA GLU A 343 0.50 -3.39 10.87
C GLU A 343 0.81 -3.33 12.36
N LEU A 344 1.02 -2.11 12.87
CA LEU A 344 1.33 -1.90 14.27
C LEU A 344 0.14 -2.27 15.15
N TYR A 345 -1.08 -1.94 14.71
CA TYR A 345 -2.30 -2.30 15.41
C TYR A 345 -2.52 -3.82 15.47
N GLU A 346 -2.27 -4.54 14.38
CA GLU A 346 -2.33 -6.00 14.33
C GLU A 346 -1.35 -6.63 15.32
N LYS A 347 -0.08 -6.19 15.30
CA LYS A 347 0.95 -6.63 16.25
C LYS A 347 0.55 -6.36 17.71
N LEU A 348 -0.05 -5.21 17.98
CA LEU A 348 -0.54 -4.86 19.31
C LEU A 348 -1.71 -5.75 19.74
N LYS A 349 -2.64 -6.04 18.84
CA LYS A 349 -3.80 -6.88 19.10
C LYS A 349 -3.39 -8.33 19.37
N GLU A 350 -2.42 -8.86 18.63
CA GLU A 350 -1.83 -10.17 18.89
C GLU A 350 -1.18 -10.21 20.28
N HIS A 351 -0.42 -9.18 20.63
CA HIS A 351 0.18 -9.05 21.96
C HIS A 351 -0.87 -9.01 23.08
N ASP A 352 -1.92 -8.18 22.93
CA ASP A 352 -3.03 -8.10 23.91
C ASP A 352 -3.77 -9.43 24.06
N LYS A 353 -3.98 -10.16 22.95
CA LYS A 353 -4.57 -11.51 22.97
C LYS A 353 -3.68 -12.49 23.75
N MET A 354 -2.38 -12.54 23.45
CA MET A 354 -1.43 -13.40 24.16
C MET A 354 -1.38 -13.05 25.65
N GLN A 355 -1.40 -11.77 26.00
CA GLN A 355 -1.43 -11.31 27.39
C GLN A 355 -2.71 -11.78 28.13
N LYS A 356 -3.88 -11.66 27.48
CA LYS A 356 -5.15 -12.14 28.05
C LYS A 356 -5.17 -13.65 28.22
N GLU A 357 -4.67 -14.39 27.24
CA GLU A 357 -4.53 -15.86 27.32
C GLU A 357 -3.60 -16.25 28.47
N PHE A 358 -2.45 -15.58 28.62
CA PHE A 358 -1.52 -15.79 29.75
C PHE A 358 -2.19 -15.56 31.10
N ILE A 359 -2.91 -14.44 31.28
CA ILE A 359 -3.63 -14.13 32.53
C ILE A 359 -4.68 -15.21 32.83
N ASN A 360 -5.44 -15.64 31.82
CA ASN A 360 -6.45 -16.68 32.00
C ASN A 360 -5.83 -18.02 32.40
N ILE A 361 -4.74 -18.44 31.76
CA ILE A 361 -4.01 -19.67 32.10
C ILE A 361 -3.46 -19.58 33.52
N ALA A 362 -2.82 -18.46 33.88
CA ALA A 362 -2.30 -18.23 35.23
C ALA A 362 -3.41 -18.31 36.28
N ALA A 363 -4.57 -17.68 36.04
CA ALA A 363 -5.72 -17.74 36.94
C ALA A 363 -6.24 -19.18 37.13
N HIS A 364 -6.30 -19.96 36.05
CA HIS A 364 -6.70 -21.37 36.11
C HIS A 364 -5.69 -22.22 36.91
N GLU A 365 -4.40 -22.07 36.63
CA GLU A 365 -3.33 -22.82 37.31
C GLU A 365 -3.17 -22.41 38.79
N LEU A 366 -3.53 -21.18 39.17
CA LEU A 366 -3.59 -20.74 40.57
C LEU A 366 -4.84 -21.30 41.29
N ARG A 367 -5.98 -21.44 40.59
CA ARG A 367 -7.24 -21.90 41.19
C ARG A 367 -7.14 -23.35 41.69
N THR A 368 -6.54 -24.25 40.91
CA THR A 368 -6.43 -25.68 41.27
C THR A 368 -5.70 -25.95 42.60
N PRO A 369 -4.46 -25.47 42.84
CA PRO A 369 -3.80 -25.66 44.12
C PRO A 369 -4.52 -24.94 45.27
N THR A 370 -5.12 -23.77 45.01
CA THR A 370 -5.89 -23.04 46.03
C THR A 370 -7.14 -23.83 46.47
N GLN A 371 -7.88 -24.41 45.54
CA GLN A 371 -9.03 -25.27 45.83
C GLN A 371 -8.62 -26.53 46.58
N SER A 372 -7.48 -27.14 46.23
CA SER A 372 -6.94 -28.27 46.97
C SER A 372 -6.58 -27.89 48.41
N ILE A 373 -5.90 -26.76 48.63
CA ILE A 373 -5.57 -26.28 49.98
C ILE A 373 -6.84 -26.08 50.79
N LEU A 374 -7.83 -25.38 50.24
CA LEU A 374 -9.08 -25.09 50.92
C LEU A 374 -9.84 -26.37 51.28
N GLY A 375 -10.03 -27.28 50.32
CA GLY A 375 -10.79 -28.52 50.56
C GLY A 375 -10.14 -29.44 51.60
N TYR A 376 -8.81 -29.58 51.59
CA TYR A 376 -8.13 -30.37 52.63
C TYR A 376 -8.12 -29.66 53.98
N ALA A 377 -8.08 -28.32 54.02
CA ALA A 377 -8.18 -27.55 55.25
C ALA A 377 -9.57 -27.68 55.90
N GLU A 378 -10.64 -27.63 55.10
CA GLU A 378 -12.03 -27.85 55.54
C GLU A 378 -12.21 -29.25 56.15
N ILE A 379 -11.65 -30.29 55.52
CA ILE A 379 -11.69 -31.66 56.06
C ILE A 379 -10.91 -31.76 57.37
N LEU A 380 -9.73 -31.13 57.46
CA LEU A 380 -8.94 -31.06 58.69
C LEU A 380 -9.67 -30.35 59.83
N GLU A 381 -10.51 -29.36 59.54
CA GLU A 381 -11.33 -28.67 60.54
C GLU A 381 -12.44 -29.57 61.10
N MET A 382 -12.96 -30.50 60.30
CA MET A 382 -14.03 -31.43 60.69
C MET A 382 -13.53 -32.66 61.47
N GLU A 383 -12.26 -33.05 61.32
CA GLU A 383 -11.68 -34.21 62.01
C GLU A 383 -10.98 -33.84 63.34
N SER A 384 -11.24 -34.62 64.40
CA SER A 384 -10.68 -34.36 65.74
C SER A 384 -9.22 -34.81 65.92
N GLU A 385 -8.70 -35.68 65.05
CA GLU A 385 -7.29 -36.09 65.03
C GLU A 385 -6.63 -35.64 63.73
N GLY A 386 -5.70 -34.67 63.82
CA GLY A 386 -5.00 -34.13 62.66
C GLY A 386 -4.21 -35.20 61.91
N SER A 387 -4.78 -35.72 60.84
CA SER A 387 -4.14 -36.75 60.02
C SER A 387 -3.02 -36.12 59.18
N ARG A 388 -1.79 -36.64 59.33
CA ARG A 388 -0.64 -36.25 58.51
C ARG A 388 -0.90 -36.47 57.00
N GLN A 389 -1.85 -37.34 56.67
CA GLN A 389 -2.29 -37.62 55.31
C GLN A 389 -3.11 -36.48 54.68
N LEU A 390 -3.80 -35.65 55.49
CA LEU A 390 -4.55 -34.47 55.02
C LEU A 390 -3.67 -33.21 54.93
N VAL A 391 -2.63 -33.11 55.76
CA VAL A 391 -1.66 -31.99 55.73
C VAL A 391 -0.73 -32.07 54.51
N ASN A 392 -0.33 -33.27 54.10
CA ASN A 392 0.59 -33.47 52.97
C ASN A 392 0.07 -32.87 51.63
N PRO A 393 -1.19 -33.07 51.22
CA PRO A 393 -1.78 -32.39 50.07
C PRO A 393 -1.73 -30.86 50.14
N ILE A 394 -2.00 -30.26 51.32
CA ILE A 394 -1.92 -28.81 51.52
C ILE A 394 -0.50 -28.31 51.24
N ILE A 395 0.50 -28.96 51.84
CA ILE A 395 1.92 -28.60 51.65
C ILE A 395 2.31 -28.70 50.17
N ARG A 396 1.94 -29.79 49.49
CA ARG A 396 2.23 -29.95 48.05
C ARG A 396 1.58 -28.85 47.21
N SER A 397 0.32 -28.52 47.47
CA SER A 397 -0.40 -27.48 46.76
C SER A 397 0.17 -26.09 47.04
N ALA A 398 0.64 -25.81 48.27
CA ALA A 398 1.31 -24.55 48.63
C ALA A 398 2.66 -24.40 47.92
N ILE A 399 3.48 -25.46 47.86
CA ILE A 399 4.75 -25.47 47.12
C ILE A 399 4.50 -25.24 45.63
N ARG A 400 3.47 -25.89 45.04
CA ARG A 400 3.08 -25.67 43.64
C ARG A 400 2.68 -24.21 43.40
N LEU A 401 1.89 -23.62 44.31
CA LEU A 401 1.46 -22.22 44.22
C LEU A 401 2.66 -21.26 44.30
N GLN A 402 3.60 -21.51 45.21
CA GLN A 402 4.82 -20.72 45.36
C GLN A 402 5.67 -20.74 44.08
N ARG A 403 5.86 -21.94 43.48
CA ARG A 403 6.58 -22.06 42.21
C ARG A 403 5.88 -21.27 41.10
N LEU A 404 4.57 -21.43 40.95
CA LEU A 404 3.78 -20.75 39.93
C LEU A 404 3.84 -19.22 40.07
N THR A 405 3.78 -18.70 41.30
CA THR A 405 3.89 -17.26 41.54
C THR A 405 5.29 -16.75 41.24
N GLY A 406 6.32 -17.55 41.54
CA GLY A 406 7.70 -17.27 41.13
C GLY A 406 7.85 -17.20 39.60
N ASP A 407 7.31 -18.18 38.88
CA ASP A 407 7.36 -18.24 37.43
C ASP A 407 6.66 -17.02 36.78
N ILE A 408 5.51 -16.60 37.32
CA ILE A 408 4.79 -15.39 36.86
C ILE A 408 5.63 -14.12 37.09
N LEU A 409 6.26 -13.99 38.25
CA LEU A 409 7.16 -12.87 38.56
C LEU A 409 8.39 -12.84 37.66
N ASP A 410 8.91 -14.00 37.27
CA ASP A 410 10.03 -14.08 36.34
C ASP A 410 9.63 -13.66 34.93
N VAL A 411 8.48 -14.13 34.43
CA VAL A 411 7.94 -13.73 33.12
C VAL A 411 7.74 -12.21 33.07
N THR A 412 7.10 -11.62 34.07
CA THR A 412 6.87 -10.16 34.12
C THR A 412 8.18 -9.36 34.17
N ARG A 413 9.22 -9.86 34.85
CA ARG A 413 10.56 -9.24 34.85
C ARG A 413 11.27 -9.34 33.50
N ILE A 414 11.05 -10.44 32.76
CA ILE A 414 11.59 -10.62 31.42
C ILE A 414 10.90 -9.67 30.44
N GLU A 415 9.57 -9.61 30.43
CA GLU A 415 8.79 -8.73 29.55
C GLU A 415 9.09 -7.24 29.78
N SER A 416 9.26 -6.84 31.05
CA SER A 416 9.63 -5.47 31.42
C SER A 416 11.11 -5.15 31.23
N GLN A 417 11.92 -6.08 30.74
CA GLN A 417 13.39 -5.96 30.63
C GLN A 417 14.08 -5.59 31.96
N THR A 418 13.48 -5.96 33.10
CA THR A 418 14.01 -5.67 34.44
C THR A 418 14.74 -6.86 35.08
N LEU A 419 14.71 -8.04 34.43
CA LEU A 419 15.46 -9.21 34.88
C LEU A 419 16.96 -8.91 34.91
N ARG A 420 17.57 -8.96 36.09
CA ARG A 420 19.02 -8.84 36.27
C ARG A 420 19.63 -10.23 36.43
N LEU A 421 20.61 -10.53 35.59
CA LEU A 421 21.38 -11.77 35.67
C LEU A 421 22.56 -11.58 36.63
N HIS A 422 22.71 -12.49 37.58
CA HIS A 422 23.84 -12.53 38.49
C HIS A 422 24.86 -13.54 37.98
N LYS A 423 25.81 -13.06 37.17
CA LYS A 423 26.80 -13.94 36.54
C LYS A 423 27.94 -14.29 37.50
N GLU A 424 28.30 -15.57 37.53
CA GLU A 424 29.45 -16.11 38.25
C GLU A 424 30.18 -17.14 37.37
N GLU A 425 31.46 -17.39 37.67
CA GLU A 425 32.21 -18.47 37.02
C GLU A 425 31.96 -19.79 37.73
N PHE A 426 31.52 -20.80 36.99
CA PHE A 426 31.30 -22.14 37.53
C PHE A 426 31.51 -23.23 36.48
N ASN A 427 31.66 -24.47 36.93
CA ASN A 427 31.78 -25.65 36.07
C ASN A 427 30.39 -26.10 35.60
N LEU A 428 30.11 -25.98 34.30
CA LEU A 428 28.84 -26.36 33.72
C LEU A 428 28.55 -27.86 33.85
N ASN A 429 29.58 -28.71 33.82
CA ASN A 429 29.43 -30.16 33.95
C ASN A 429 28.86 -30.53 35.34
N GLU A 430 29.35 -29.89 36.39
CA GLU A 430 28.86 -30.08 37.76
C GLU A 430 27.42 -29.60 37.93
N LEU A 431 27.05 -28.49 37.28
CA LEU A 431 25.68 -28.01 37.30
C LEU A 431 24.73 -29.02 36.64
N ILE A 432 25.06 -29.49 35.43
CA ILE A 432 24.25 -30.47 34.70
C ILE A 432 24.13 -31.77 35.48
N SER A 433 25.23 -32.28 36.04
CA SER A 433 25.21 -33.53 36.83
C SER A 433 24.31 -33.40 38.06
N THR A 434 24.35 -32.24 38.74
CA THR A 434 23.49 -31.96 39.89
C THR A 434 22.01 -31.98 39.49
N VAL A 435 21.64 -31.26 38.42
CA VAL A 435 20.25 -31.20 37.94
C VAL A 435 19.75 -32.59 37.51
N ILE A 436 20.58 -33.37 36.83
CA ILE A 436 20.23 -34.74 36.43
C ILE A 436 20.00 -35.64 37.65
N GLN A 437 20.82 -35.52 38.69
CA GLN A 437 20.68 -36.30 39.91
C GLN A 437 19.40 -35.93 40.66
N ASP A 438 19.09 -34.63 40.74
CA ASP A 438 17.86 -34.12 41.34
C ASP A 438 16.63 -34.63 40.57
N CYS A 439 16.64 -34.58 39.24
CA CYS A 439 15.55 -35.08 38.41
C CYS A 439 15.40 -36.61 38.48
N LYS A 440 16.50 -37.37 38.54
CA LYS A 440 16.45 -38.83 38.72
C LYS A 440 15.72 -39.23 40.02
N SER A 441 15.90 -38.46 41.09
CA SER A 441 15.22 -38.72 42.36
C SER A 441 13.69 -38.52 42.31
N GLN A 442 13.18 -37.84 41.29
CA GLN A 442 11.76 -37.54 41.08
C GLN A 442 11.07 -38.49 40.08
N ILE A 443 11.83 -39.36 39.39
CA ILE A 443 11.30 -40.36 38.47
C ILE A 443 10.97 -41.62 39.26
N ASP A 444 9.69 -41.82 39.56
CA ASP A 444 9.19 -42.95 40.38
C ASP A 444 8.85 -44.21 39.53
N SER A 445 9.00 -44.13 38.20
CA SER A 445 8.55 -45.18 37.26
C SER A 445 9.70 -45.84 36.51
N GLU A 446 9.73 -47.18 36.47
CA GLU A 446 10.66 -48.02 35.68
C GLU A 446 10.58 -47.83 34.14
N LYS A 447 9.81 -46.85 33.65
CA LYS A 447 9.47 -46.66 32.23
C LYS A 447 10.29 -45.58 31.51
N ILE A 448 11.04 -44.75 32.22
CA ILE A 448 11.80 -43.63 31.64
C ILE A 448 13.28 -43.81 31.98
N GLU A 449 14.12 -43.90 30.96
CA GLU A 449 15.57 -43.94 31.10
C GLU A 449 16.16 -42.55 30.80
N LEU A 450 16.84 -41.96 31.81
CA LEU A 450 17.53 -40.69 31.65
C LEU A 450 19.03 -40.93 31.43
N VAL A 451 19.47 -40.78 30.19
CA VAL A 451 20.86 -40.99 29.74
C VAL A 451 21.60 -39.66 29.75
N TYR A 452 22.81 -39.64 30.28
CA TYR A 452 23.68 -38.48 30.22
C TYR A 452 24.97 -38.85 29.49
N GLU A 453 25.06 -38.49 28.21
CA GLU A 453 26.27 -38.72 27.41
C GLU A 453 27.31 -37.63 27.66
N HIS A 454 28.18 -37.86 28.64
CA HIS A 454 29.31 -36.99 28.91
C HIS A 454 30.46 -37.23 27.91
N ARG A 455 30.51 -36.46 26.81
CA ARG A 455 31.54 -36.62 25.75
C ARG A 455 32.85 -35.85 25.97
N SER A 456 32.93 -34.93 26.94
CA SER A 456 34.11 -34.08 27.14
C SER A 456 34.74 -34.29 28.51
N VAL A 457 36.01 -34.70 28.55
CA VAL A 457 36.77 -34.95 29.80
C VAL A 457 37.19 -33.65 30.51
N ASN A 458 37.00 -32.49 29.86
CA ASN A 458 37.47 -31.20 30.38
C ASN A 458 36.37 -30.42 31.10
N ASN A 459 36.74 -29.74 32.19
CA ASN A 459 35.86 -28.79 32.88
C ASN A 459 35.47 -27.65 31.94
N ILE A 460 34.16 -27.49 31.73
CA ILE A 460 33.61 -26.39 30.94
C ILE A 460 33.28 -25.25 31.91
N ILE A 461 34.20 -24.30 32.06
CA ILE A 461 33.98 -23.11 32.89
C ILE A 461 33.19 -22.08 32.07
N VAL A 462 32.07 -21.61 32.63
CA VAL A 462 31.20 -20.61 32.00
C VAL A 462 31.00 -19.42 32.93
N ASN A 463 30.86 -18.22 32.36
CA ASN A 463 30.49 -17.00 33.09
C ASN A 463 29.02 -16.65 32.83
N ALA A 464 28.13 -17.16 33.70
CA ALA A 464 26.69 -17.10 33.50
C ALA A 464 25.95 -17.08 34.84
N ASP A 465 24.64 -16.85 34.80
CA ASP A 465 23.80 -16.95 36.00
C ASP A 465 23.51 -18.43 36.30
N LYS A 466 24.19 -18.97 37.31
CA LYS A 466 24.11 -20.38 37.69
C LYS A 466 22.70 -20.80 38.07
N HIS A 467 21.95 -19.95 38.77
CA HIS A 467 20.57 -20.25 39.18
C HIS A 467 19.65 -20.31 37.96
N ARG A 468 19.77 -19.36 37.02
CA ARG A 468 18.94 -19.36 35.81
C ARG A 468 19.26 -20.50 34.87
N LEU A 469 20.54 -20.89 34.75
CA LEU A 469 20.91 -22.08 34.00
C LEU A 469 20.40 -23.37 34.65
N ASN A 470 20.43 -23.48 35.98
CA ASN A 470 19.81 -24.59 36.70
C ASN A 470 18.31 -24.69 36.35
N GLN A 471 17.59 -23.57 36.47
CA GLN A 471 16.16 -23.48 36.15
C GLN A 471 15.88 -23.87 34.69
N LEU A 472 16.68 -23.39 33.73
CA LEU A 472 16.54 -23.73 32.31
C LEU A 472 16.69 -25.25 32.07
N ILE A 473 17.76 -25.86 32.60
CA ILE A 473 18.03 -27.28 32.39
C ILE A 473 16.96 -28.13 33.09
N SER A 474 16.59 -27.77 34.32
CA SER A 474 15.54 -28.45 35.08
C SER A 474 14.18 -28.37 34.39
N ASN A 475 13.82 -27.22 33.80
CA ASN A 475 12.58 -27.05 33.05
C ASN A 475 12.55 -27.92 31.77
N LEU A 476 13.67 -28.01 31.05
CA LEU A 476 13.78 -28.86 29.86
C LEU A 476 13.63 -30.35 30.21
N ILE A 477 14.33 -30.81 31.24
CA ILE A 477 14.26 -32.21 31.69
C ILE A 477 12.86 -32.54 32.23
N SER A 478 12.29 -31.66 33.07
CA SER A 478 10.94 -31.82 33.62
C SER A 478 9.88 -31.89 32.52
N ASN A 479 9.96 -31.02 31.51
CA ASN A 479 9.07 -31.09 30.34
C ASN A 479 9.25 -32.42 29.59
N SER A 480 10.49 -32.84 29.36
CA SER A 480 10.78 -34.12 28.68
C SER A 480 10.18 -35.31 29.44
N ILE A 481 10.32 -35.35 30.77
CA ILE A 481 9.71 -36.39 31.61
C ILE A 481 8.18 -36.34 31.50
N LYS A 482 7.58 -35.15 31.65
CA LYS A 482 6.11 -34.96 31.62
C LYS A 482 5.49 -35.44 30.31
N PHE A 483 6.09 -35.14 29.16
CA PHE A 483 5.56 -35.50 27.85
C PHE A 483 5.95 -36.91 27.37
N THR A 484 6.82 -37.61 28.09
CA THR A 484 7.16 -39.02 27.85
C THR A 484 6.30 -39.98 28.68
N GLN A 485 5.46 -39.47 29.60
CA GLN A 485 4.57 -40.29 30.44
C GLN A 485 3.50 -41.00 29.59
N GLY A 486 3.70 -42.30 29.32
CA GLY A 486 2.73 -43.17 28.64
C GLY A 486 3.35 -44.37 27.93
N GLU A 487 4.60 -44.24 27.46
CA GLU A 487 5.35 -45.27 26.73
C GLU A 487 6.75 -45.45 27.34
N TRP A 488 7.49 -46.48 26.92
CA TRP A 488 8.91 -46.63 27.30
C TRP A 488 9.73 -45.64 26.48
N GLY A 489 10.51 -44.77 27.13
CA GLY A 489 11.21 -43.67 26.45
C GLY A 489 12.57 -43.35 27.03
N ILE A 490 13.51 -42.98 26.15
CA ILE A 490 14.85 -42.54 26.50
C ILE A 490 14.91 -41.01 26.38
N ILE A 491 15.34 -40.35 27.44
CA ILE A 491 15.65 -38.90 27.45
C ILE A 491 17.17 -38.79 27.54
N SER A 492 17.82 -38.29 26.49
CA SER A 492 19.29 -38.21 26.35
C SER A 492 19.82 -36.79 26.31
#